data_AF-X5DMD8-F1
#
_entry.id   AF-X5DMD8-F1
#
_cell.length_a   1.000
_cell.length_b   1.000
_cell.length_c   1.000
_cell.angle_alpha   90.00
_cell.angle_beta   90.00
_cell.angle_gamma   90.00
#
_symmetry.space_group_name_H-M   'P 1'
#
loop_
_entity.id
_entity.type
_entity.pdbx_description
1 polymer ?
#
loop_
_entity_poly.entity_id
_entity_poly.type
_entity_poly.pdbx_seq_one_letter_code
_entity_poly.pdbx_strand_id
1 'polypeptide(L)'
;MNTEKTFNEEILPTENQAEVKPALLELTEEINHNLHSAGKWSQFLSILGFIGTGFMVLGGISVSIMAAFVPVAKPGILPFPMALFGFLYIVFAGVYFLPIYYLFRFSSSIKQAVALGKQDQLSVAFNNLRAHYKTFGIIMIVAMCLYPIMIIGMILFGIFSGFGAAGGGIPM
;
A
#
# COMPACT_ATOMS: atom_id res chain seq x y z
N MET A 1 0.64 -80.29 25.17
CA MET A 1 0.81 -78.86 25.50
C MET A 1 2.30 -78.56 25.34
N ASN A 2 2.77 -78.07 24.20
CA ASN A 2 2.57 -76.69 23.78
C ASN A 2 2.78 -76.55 22.25
N THR A 3 1.71 -76.31 21.49
CA THR A 3 1.71 -76.05 20.04
C THR A 3 1.46 -74.57 19.72
N GLU A 4 1.92 -73.66 20.57
CA GLU A 4 1.69 -72.20 20.44
C GLU A 4 2.96 -71.41 20.09
N LYS A 5 3.87 -71.95 19.28
CA LYS A 5 5.04 -71.18 18.80
C LYS A 5 5.23 -71.20 17.28
N THR A 6 4.18 -71.49 16.53
CA THR A 6 4.22 -71.49 15.05
C THR A 6 3.03 -70.78 14.39
N PHE A 7 2.29 -69.92 15.11
CA PHE A 7 1.11 -69.25 14.54
C PHE A 7 1.14 -67.72 14.59
N ASN A 8 2.19 -67.10 15.14
CA ASN A 8 2.25 -65.63 15.29
C ASN A 8 3.40 -64.98 14.50
N GLU A 9 3.77 -65.55 13.36
CA GLU A 9 4.41 -64.78 12.29
C GLU A 9 3.35 -64.54 11.21
N GLU A 10 2.31 -63.80 11.59
CA GLU A 10 1.52 -63.08 10.61
C GLU A 10 2.50 -62.08 9.97
N ILE A 11 2.94 -62.41 8.76
CA ILE A 11 3.77 -61.56 7.91
C ILE A 11 2.95 -60.30 7.71
N LEU A 12 3.17 -59.30 8.57
CA LEU A 12 2.64 -57.97 8.35
C LEU A 12 3.11 -57.57 6.95
N PRO A 13 2.21 -57.29 6.00
CA PRO A 13 2.64 -56.79 4.72
C PRO A 13 3.48 -55.56 5.02
N THR A 14 4.75 -55.61 4.64
CA THR A 14 5.68 -54.49 4.69
C THR A 14 4.95 -53.34 4.00
N GLU A 15 4.33 -52.48 4.81
CA GLU A 15 3.63 -51.32 4.32
C GLU A 15 4.71 -50.54 3.59
N ASN A 16 4.60 -50.57 2.27
CA ASN A 16 5.42 -49.78 1.39
C ASN A 16 5.14 -48.34 1.83
N GLN A 17 5.97 -47.85 2.75
CA GLN A 17 6.04 -46.46 3.12
C GLN A 17 6.51 -45.75 1.86
N ALA A 18 5.56 -45.51 0.96
CA ALA A 18 5.69 -44.53 -0.09
C ALA A 18 6.13 -43.28 0.64
N GLU A 19 7.41 -42.96 0.49
CA GLU A 19 8.03 -41.76 0.98
C GLU A 19 7.15 -40.62 0.47
N VAL A 20 6.29 -40.07 1.35
CA VAL A 20 5.46 -38.91 1.04
C VAL A 20 6.43 -37.74 0.96
N LYS A 21 7.14 -37.66 -0.17
CA LYS A 21 7.97 -36.52 -0.55
C LYS A 21 7.05 -35.32 -0.37
N PRO A 22 7.38 -34.37 0.52
CA PRO A 22 6.51 -33.22 0.76
C PRO A 22 6.24 -32.61 -0.61
N ALA A 23 4.97 -32.45 -0.96
CA ALA A 23 4.57 -31.88 -2.23
C ALA A 23 5.25 -30.52 -2.35
N LEU A 24 6.37 -30.47 -3.07
CA LEU A 24 7.06 -29.23 -3.32
C LEU A 24 6.11 -28.40 -4.16
N LEU A 25 5.87 -27.16 -3.75
CA LEU A 25 5.04 -26.23 -4.51
C LEU A 25 5.73 -25.98 -5.85
N GLU A 26 5.24 -26.65 -6.89
CA GLU A 26 5.71 -26.47 -8.26
C GLU A 26 4.96 -25.32 -8.93
N LEU A 27 5.69 -24.49 -9.68
CA LEU A 27 5.10 -23.43 -10.48
C LEU A 27 4.46 -24.05 -11.72
N THR A 28 3.17 -24.33 -11.64
CA THR A 28 2.39 -24.81 -12.78
C THR A 28 2.31 -23.74 -13.87
N GLU A 29 2.01 -24.15 -15.10
CA GLU A 29 1.82 -23.23 -16.22
C GLU A 29 0.73 -22.17 -15.92
N GLU A 30 -0.32 -22.58 -15.21
CA GLU A 30 -1.38 -21.68 -14.75
C GLU A 30 -0.86 -20.60 -13.79
N ILE A 31 -0.02 -20.97 -12.82
CA ILE A 31 0.60 -20.01 -11.89
C ILE A 31 1.45 -19.01 -12.67
N ASN A 32 2.28 -19.47 -13.61
CA ASN A 32 3.10 -18.60 -14.44
C ASN A 32 2.26 -17.63 -15.29
N HIS A 33 1.17 -18.11 -15.89
CA HIS A 33 0.23 -17.28 -16.63
C HIS A 33 -0.37 -16.17 -15.75
N ASN A 34 -0.83 -16.54 -14.54
CA ASN A 34 -1.41 -15.60 -13.58
C ASN A 34 -0.39 -14.57 -13.10
N LEU A 35 0.83 -15.00 -12.77
CA LEU A 35 1.91 -14.10 -12.35
C LEU A 35 2.31 -13.12 -13.45
N HIS A 36 2.35 -13.58 -14.71
CA HIS A 36 2.61 -12.72 -15.84
C HIS A 36 1.50 -11.69 -16.05
N SER A 37 0.24 -12.09 -15.93
CA SER A 37 -0.93 -11.19 -15.97
C SER A 37 -0.88 -10.15 -14.85
N ALA A 38 -0.64 -10.59 -13.60
CA ALA A 38 -0.46 -9.71 -12.45
C ALA A 38 0.69 -8.71 -12.66
N GLY A 39 1.79 -9.14 -13.26
CA GLY A 39 2.91 -8.27 -13.64
C GLY A 39 2.51 -7.18 -14.64
N LYS A 40 1.70 -7.51 -15.65
CA LYS A 40 1.19 -6.52 -16.63
C LYS A 40 0.28 -5.48 -15.97
N TRP A 41 -0.69 -5.93 -15.17
CA TRP A 41 -1.59 -5.03 -14.45
C TRP A 41 -0.86 -4.15 -13.44
N SER A 42 0.10 -4.73 -12.72
CA SER A 42 0.96 -3.99 -11.79
C SER A 42 1.76 -2.90 -12.51
N GLN A 43 2.30 -3.17 -13.70
CA GLN A 43 3.00 -2.17 -14.50
C GLN A 43 2.06 -1.02 -14.91
N PHE A 44 0.86 -1.37 -15.40
CA PHE A 44 -0.15 -0.38 -15.78
C PHE A 44 -0.52 0.53 -14.60
N LEU A 45 -0.84 -0.05 -13.44
CA LEU A 45 -1.14 0.70 -12.22
C LEU A 45 0.03 1.57 -11.75
N SER A 46 1.27 1.09 -11.93
CA SER A 46 2.46 1.86 -11.57
C SER A 46 2.64 3.10 -12.46
N ILE A 47 2.43 2.96 -13.77
CA ILE A 47 2.48 4.08 -14.72
C ILE A 47 1.40 5.11 -14.38
N LEU A 48 0.17 4.65 -14.16
CA LEU A 48 -0.93 5.53 -13.78
C LEU A 48 -0.66 6.24 -12.45
N GLY A 49 -0.10 5.50 -11.47
CA GLY A 49 0.34 6.05 -10.20
C GLY A 49 1.39 7.14 -10.38
N PHE A 50 2.45 6.90 -11.18
CA PHE A 50 3.49 7.89 -11.42
C PHE A 50 2.95 9.17 -12.06
N ILE A 51 2.07 9.03 -13.06
CA ILE A 51 1.37 10.16 -13.69
C ILE A 51 0.54 10.90 -12.63
N GLY A 52 -0.22 10.18 -11.80
CA GLY A 52 -1.00 10.75 -10.70
C GLY A 52 -0.15 11.54 -9.71
N THR A 53 0.98 10.98 -9.25
CA THR A 53 1.93 11.71 -8.39
C THR A 53 2.55 12.92 -9.08
N GLY A 54 2.80 12.85 -10.40
CA GLY A 54 3.26 13.99 -11.17
C GLY A 54 2.25 15.14 -11.16
N PHE A 55 0.97 14.83 -11.39
CA PHE A 55 -0.11 15.82 -11.26
C PHE A 55 -0.26 16.34 -9.83
N MET A 56 -0.05 15.52 -8.79
CA MET A 56 -0.06 16.00 -7.42
C MET A 56 1.05 17.03 -7.18
N VAL A 57 2.27 16.77 -7.64
CA VAL A 57 3.38 17.74 -7.50
C VAL A 57 3.06 19.04 -8.24
N LEU A 58 2.59 18.94 -9.50
CA LEU A 58 2.19 20.13 -10.27
C LEU A 58 1.07 20.92 -9.59
N GLY A 59 0.07 20.23 -9.04
CA GLY A 59 -1.01 20.86 -8.27
C GLY A 59 -0.49 21.57 -7.02
N GLY A 60 0.41 20.94 -6.26
CA GLY A 60 1.00 21.54 -5.07
C GLY A 60 1.83 22.79 -5.36
N ILE A 61 2.63 22.76 -6.43
CA ILE A 61 3.39 23.92 -6.89
C ILE A 61 2.43 25.04 -7.34
N SER A 62 1.42 24.70 -8.14
CA SER A 62 0.43 25.66 -8.63
C SER A 62 -0.26 26.39 -7.48
N VAL A 63 -0.75 25.66 -6.47
CA VAL A 63 -1.37 26.25 -5.27
C VAL A 63 -0.39 27.12 -4.49
N SER A 64 0.86 26.68 -4.36
CA SER A 64 1.91 27.44 -3.64
C SER A 64 2.22 28.78 -4.32
N ILE A 65 2.29 28.79 -5.66
CA ILE A 65 2.50 30.01 -6.45
C ILE A 65 1.29 30.92 -6.34
N MET A 66 0.07 30.40 -6.51
CA MET A 66 -1.16 31.19 -6.38
C MET A 66 -1.29 31.82 -4.99
N ALA A 67 -0.88 31.12 -3.94
CA ALA A 67 -0.87 31.64 -2.58
C ALA A 67 0.01 32.89 -2.40
N ALA A 68 1.06 33.07 -3.21
CA ALA A 68 1.93 34.24 -3.15
C ALA A 68 1.29 35.52 -3.74
N PHE A 69 0.30 35.36 -4.63
CA PHE A 69 -0.36 36.46 -5.33
C PHE A 69 -1.74 36.80 -4.76
N VAL A 70 -2.32 35.93 -3.93
CA VAL A 70 -3.60 36.18 -3.27
C VAL A 70 -3.35 37.05 -2.03
N PRO A 71 -3.85 38.31 -1.98
CA PRO A 71 -3.79 39.10 -0.76
C PRO A 71 -4.51 38.34 0.35
N VAL A 72 -3.95 38.31 1.56
CA VAL A 72 -4.58 37.72 2.76
C VAL A 72 -5.77 38.59 3.17
N ALA A 73 -6.81 38.62 2.35
CA ALA A 73 -7.85 39.64 2.39
C ALA A 73 -9.00 39.27 3.33
N LYS A 74 -9.01 38.07 3.92
CA LYS A 74 -9.98 37.69 4.96
C LYS A 74 -9.48 36.46 5.74
N PRO A 75 -9.51 36.46 7.07
CA PRO A 75 -9.43 35.24 7.84
C PRO A 75 -10.73 34.46 7.61
N GLY A 76 -10.73 33.49 6.71
CA GLY A 76 -11.97 32.76 6.43
C GLY A 76 -11.79 31.64 5.42
N ILE A 77 -12.34 30.48 5.78
CA ILE A 77 -12.45 29.20 5.07
C ILE A 77 -11.38 28.16 5.42
N LEU A 78 -10.09 28.49 5.43
CA LEU A 78 -9.05 27.51 5.81
C LEU A 78 -8.31 27.95 7.10
N PRO A 79 -8.22 27.09 8.13
CA PRO A 79 -7.54 27.41 9.40
C PRO A 79 -6.01 27.46 9.27
N PHE A 80 -5.44 27.20 8.09
CA PHE A 80 -4.00 27.15 7.83
C PHE A 80 -3.60 28.02 6.64
N PRO A 81 -2.35 28.53 6.60
CA PRO A 81 -1.82 29.25 5.44
C PRO A 81 -1.85 28.39 4.17
N MET A 82 -2.31 28.96 3.06
CA MET A 82 -2.41 28.25 1.78
C MET A 82 -1.05 27.74 1.26
N ALA A 83 0.04 28.45 1.58
CA ALA A 83 1.40 28.00 1.27
C ALA A 83 1.79 26.70 2.02
N LEU A 84 1.37 26.55 3.28
CA LEU A 84 1.61 25.32 4.06
C LEU A 84 0.86 24.13 3.45
N PHE A 85 -0.37 24.36 2.97
CA PHE A 85 -1.16 23.34 2.29
C PHE A 85 -0.47 22.83 1.00
N GLY A 86 0.05 23.73 0.17
CA GLY A 86 0.82 23.36 -1.03
C GLY A 86 2.07 22.54 -0.70
N PHE A 87 2.83 22.94 0.33
CA PHE A 87 3.99 22.17 0.80
C PHE A 87 3.61 20.76 1.28
N LEU A 88 2.59 20.63 2.13
CA LEU A 88 2.11 19.32 2.62
C LEU A 88 1.65 18.43 1.46
N TYR A 89 1.02 19.00 0.45
CA TYR A 89 0.58 18.25 -0.73
C TYR A 89 1.76 17.63 -1.51
N ILE A 90 2.87 18.36 -1.65
CA ILE A 90 4.11 17.84 -2.27
C ILE A 90 4.73 16.74 -1.39
N VAL A 91 4.73 16.91 -0.07
CA VAL A 91 5.21 15.87 0.86
C VAL A 91 4.38 14.59 0.71
N PHE A 92 3.06 14.70 0.64
CA PHE A 92 2.18 13.55 0.40
C PHE A 92 2.46 12.88 -0.96
N ALA A 93 2.71 13.65 -2.02
CA ALA A 93 3.10 13.09 -3.31
C ALA A 93 4.39 12.24 -3.19
N GLY A 94 5.38 12.70 -2.43
CA GLY A 94 6.59 11.93 -2.14
C GLY A 94 6.32 10.64 -1.35
N VAL A 95 5.43 10.68 -0.37
CA VAL A 95 5.03 9.49 0.41
C VAL A 95 4.30 8.47 -0.48
N TYR A 96 3.37 8.93 -1.32
CA TYR A 96 2.63 8.06 -2.26
C TYR A 96 3.48 7.51 -3.40
N PHE A 97 4.57 8.19 -3.76
CA PHE A 97 5.51 7.70 -4.76
C PHE A 97 6.17 6.36 -4.33
N LEU A 98 6.43 6.18 -3.04
CA LEU A 98 7.08 4.97 -2.51
C LEU A 98 6.33 3.66 -2.84
N PRO A 99 5.03 3.48 -2.51
CA PRO A 99 4.31 2.27 -2.85
C PRO A 99 4.20 2.06 -4.37
N ILE A 100 4.06 3.13 -5.16
CA ILE A 100 4.02 3.05 -6.64
C ILE A 100 5.37 2.53 -7.17
N TYR A 101 6.48 2.99 -6.61
CA TYR A 101 7.81 2.53 -6.97
C TYR A 101 8.02 1.04 -6.69
N TYR A 102 7.58 0.54 -5.53
CA TYR A 102 7.66 -0.90 -5.23
C TYR A 102 6.78 -1.74 -6.17
N LEU A 103 5.60 -1.22 -6.53
CA LEU A 103 4.70 -1.87 -7.49
C LEU A 103 5.37 -1.97 -8.88
N PHE A 104 6.05 -0.90 -9.32
CA PHE A 104 6.78 -0.91 -10.57
C PHE A 104 7.90 -1.96 -10.57
N ARG A 105 8.65 -2.05 -9.47
CA ARG A 105 9.74 -3.02 -9.33
C ARG A 105 9.22 -4.46 -9.30
N PHE A 106 8.12 -4.73 -8.61
CA PHE A 106 7.42 -6.02 -8.67
C PHE A 106 7.07 -6.38 -10.11
N SER A 107 6.44 -5.46 -10.85
CA SER A 107 6.05 -5.70 -12.25
C SER A 107 7.24 -6.13 -13.12
N SER A 108 8.40 -5.49 -12.95
CA SER A 108 9.60 -5.78 -13.73
C SER A 108 10.19 -7.14 -13.35
N SER A 109 10.34 -7.41 -12.06
CA SER A 109 10.92 -8.67 -11.56
C SER A 109 10.04 -9.88 -11.87
N ILE A 110 8.71 -9.77 -11.77
CA ILE A 110 7.82 -10.92 -12.02
C ILE A 110 7.79 -11.30 -13.51
N LYS A 111 7.82 -10.31 -14.40
CA LYS A 111 7.91 -10.57 -15.84
C LYS A 111 9.23 -11.24 -16.21
N GLN A 112 10.34 -10.83 -15.59
CA GLN A 112 11.64 -11.47 -15.79
C GLN A 112 11.70 -12.89 -15.20
N ALA A 113 11.09 -13.10 -14.03
CA ALA A 113 11.02 -14.40 -13.39
C ALA A 113 10.28 -15.44 -14.24
N VAL A 114 9.10 -15.07 -14.77
CA VAL A 114 8.30 -15.95 -15.62
C VAL A 114 8.97 -16.19 -16.98
N ALA A 115 9.57 -15.16 -17.59
CA ALA A 115 10.20 -15.30 -18.90
C ALA A 115 11.50 -16.12 -18.88
N LEU A 116 12.27 -16.05 -17.78
CA LEU A 116 13.59 -16.70 -17.66
C LEU A 116 13.57 -17.95 -16.77
N GLY A 117 12.44 -18.28 -16.15
CA GLY A 117 12.32 -19.41 -15.21
C GLY A 117 13.26 -19.32 -14.00
N LYS A 118 13.68 -18.11 -13.60
CA LYS A 118 14.67 -17.91 -12.54
C LYS A 118 14.01 -17.71 -11.18
N GLN A 119 14.21 -18.67 -10.28
CA GLN A 119 13.67 -18.63 -8.91
C GLN A 119 14.13 -17.40 -8.11
N ASP A 120 15.36 -16.93 -8.33
CA ASP A 120 15.88 -15.73 -7.67
C ASP A 120 15.05 -14.48 -7.99
N GLN A 121 14.63 -14.34 -9.26
CA GLN A 121 13.81 -13.20 -9.69
C GLN A 121 12.39 -13.29 -9.12
N LEU A 122 11.88 -14.50 -8.93
CA LEU A 122 10.59 -14.71 -8.29
C LEU A 122 10.61 -14.27 -6.83
N SER A 123 11.67 -14.64 -6.10
CA SER A 123 11.90 -14.19 -4.71
C SER A 123 11.97 -12.66 -4.62
N VAL A 124 12.72 -12.03 -5.53
CA VAL A 124 12.80 -10.55 -5.61
C VAL A 124 11.44 -9.93 -5.89
N ALA A 125 10.65 -10.51 -6.81
CA ALA A 125 9.31 -10.03 -7.11
C ALA A 125 8.42 -10.04 -5.85
N PHE A 126 8.31 -11.17 -5.17
CA PHE A 126 7.49 -11.28 -3.96
C PHE A 126 7.99 -10.37 -2.83
N ASN A 127 9.31 -10.17 -2.70
CA ASN A 127 9.85 -9.22 -1.74
C ASN A 127 9.40 -7.78 -2.03
N ASN A 128 9.36 -7.37 -3.30
CA ASN A 128 8.84 -6.06 -3.69
C ASN A 128 7.33 -5.94 -3.46
N LEU A 129 6.58 -7.00 -3.71
CA LEU A 129 5.15 -7.05 -3.43
C LEU A 129 4.87 -6.90 -1.92
N ARG A 130 5.64 -7.60 -1.08
CA ARG A 130 5.61 -7.44 0.37
C ARG A 130 5.93 -6.00 0.78
N ALA A 131 6.96 -5.40 0.20
CA ALA A 131 7.34 -4.02 0.50
C ALA A 131 6.24 -3.02 0.11
N HIS A 132 5.55 -3.24 -1.01
CA HIS A 132 4.39 -2.45 -1.43
C HIS A 132 3.28 -2.49 -0.37
N TYR A 133 2.80 -3.69 0.00
CA TYR A 133 1.73 -3.82 1.00
C TYR A 133 2.14 -3.32 2.38
N LYS A 134 3.39 -3.54 2.80
CA LYS A 134 3.91 -2.99 4.05
C LYS A 134 3.86 -1.47 4.05
N THR A 135 4.34 -0.84 2.98
CA THR A 135 4.40 0.63 2.88
C THR A 135 3.00 1.21 2.82
N PHE A 136 2.12 0.64 1.99
CA PHE A 136 0.74 1.10 1.87
C PHE A 136 -0.04 0.90 3.18
N GLY A 137 0.17 -0.21 3.88
CA GLY A 137 -0.41 -0.47 5.20
C GLY A 137 0.00 0.57 6.24
N ILE A 138 1.28 0.95 6.30
CA ILE A 138 1.77 2.00 7.20
C ILE A 138 1.08 3.34 6.88
N ILE A 139 1.01 3.71 5.60
CA ILE A 139 0.32 4.95 5.15
C ILE A 139 -1.14 4.94 5.60
N MET A 140 -1.84 3.80 5.43
CA MET A 140 -3.25 3.66 5.83
C MET A 140 -3.45 3.73 7.34
N ILE A 141 -2.55 3.14 8.15
CA ILE A 141 -2.61 3.27 9.61
C ILE A 141 -2.46 4.73 10.03
N VAL A 142 -1.47 5.44 9.47
CA VAL A 142 -1.28 6.87 9.75
C VAL A 142 -2.52 7.68 9.37
N ALA A 143 -3.08 7.44 8.18
CA ALA A 143 -4.31 8.10 7.73
C ALA A 143 -5.49 7.83 8.68
N MET A 144 -5.67 6.59 9.13
CA MET A 144 -6.72 6.20 10.08
C MET A 144 -6.57 6.86 11.45
N CYS A 145 -5.34 7.08 11.93
CA CYS A 145 -5.11 7.83 13.16
C CYS A 145 -5.34 9.34 12.99
N LEU A 146 -4.95 9.91 11.85
CA LEU A 146 -5.06 11.35 11.59
C LEU A 146 -6.50 11.81 11.31
N TYR A 147 -7.30 11.00 10.61
CA TYR A 147 -8.67 11.36 10.21
C TYR A 147 -9.58 11.76 11.39
N PRO A 148 -9.72 10.96 12.48
CA PRO A 148 -10.57 11.33 13.61
C PRO A 148 -10.04 12.56 14.36
N ILE A 149 -8.71 12.72 14.47
CA ILE A 149 -8.10 13.90 15.09
C ILE A 149 -8.46 15.16 14.31
N MET A 150 -8.37 15.12 12.97
CA MET A 150 -8.77 16.25 12.13
C MET A 150 -10.25 16.57 12.26
N ILE A 151 -11.13 15.57 12.25
CA ILE A 151 -12.59 15.78 12.41
C ILE A 151 -12.90 16.45 13.76
N ILE A 152 -12.36 15.93 14.86
CA ILE A 152 -12.56 16.51 16.19
C ILE A 152 -12.00 17.94 16.24
N GLY A 153 -10.80 18.16 15.70
CA GLY A 153 -10.18 19.48 15.63
C GLY A 153 -11.02 20.48 14.84
N MET A 154 -11.59 20.08 13.71
CA MET A 154 -12.46 20.92 12.89
C MET A 154 -13.77 21.26 13.60
N ILE A 155 -14.39 20.30 14.29
CA ILE A 155 -15.62 20.53 15.07
C ILE A 155 -15.34 21.53 16.20
N LEU A 156 -14.26 21.31 16.97
CA LEU A 156 -13.87 22.22 18.06
C LEU A 156 -13.58 23.63 17.52
N PHE A 157 -12.73 23.75 16.50
CA PHE A 157 -12.38 25.05 15.91
C PHE A 157 -13.60 25.78 15.30
N GLY A 158 -14.49 25.04 14.64
CA GLY A 158 -15.75 25.57 14.10
C GLY A 158 -16.66 26.14 15.19
N ILE A 159 -16.78 25.45 16.33
CA ILE A 159 -17.56 25.92 17.48
C ILE A 159 -16.93 27.18 18.11
N PHE A 160 -15.61 27.20 18.29
CA PHE A 160 -14.89 28.35 18.88
C PHE A 160 -14.91 29.59 17.98
N SER A 161 -14.76 29.41 16.66
CA SER A 161 -14.84 30.52 15.69
C SER A 161 -16.25 31.09 15.52
N GLY A 162 -17.30 30.26 15.68
CA GLY A 162 -18.70 30.71 15.68
C GLY A 162 -19.10 31.50 16.93
N PHE A 163 -18.55 31.18 18.10
CA PHE A 163 -18.83 31.90 19.35
C PHE A 163 -18.11 33.27 19.44
N GLY A 164 -16.93 33.42 18.84
CA GLY A 164 -16.18 34.69 18.83
C GLY A 164 -16.79 35.80 17.95
N ALA A 165 -17.58 35.43 16.93
CA ALA A 165 -18.22 36.38 16.02
C ALA A 165 -19.51 37.02 16.59
N ALA A 166 -20.10 36.45 17.65
CA ALA A 166 -21.33 36.95 18.25
C ALA A 166 -21.12 37.95 19.42
N GLY A 167 -19.86 38.17 19.84
CA GLY A 167 -19.53 39.03 21.00
C GLY A 167 -19.07 40.46 20.66
N GLY A 168 -18.95 40.81 19.37
CA GLY A 168 -18.35 42.07 18.93
C GLY A 168 -19.32 42.97 18.17
N GLY A 169 -20.31 43.56 18.84
CA GLY A 169 -21.13 44.63 18.27
C GLY A 169 -22.55 44.70 18.83
N ILE A 170 -22.71 45.32 19.99
CA ILE A 170 -23.96 46.05 20.25
C ILE A 170 -23.70 47.47 19.72
N PRO A 171 -24.28 47.88 18.58
CA PRO A 171 -24.29 49.29 18.22
C PRO A 171 -25.16 50.05 19.22
N MET A 172 -24.58 51.05 19.91
CA MET A 172 -25.35 52.17 20.46
C MET A 172 -25.50 53.23 19.37
#